data_AF-A0A417HBU4-F1
#
_entry.id   AF-A0A417HBU4-F1
#
_cell.length_a   1.000
_cell.length_b   1.000
_cell.length_c   1.000
_cell.angle_alpha   90.00
_cell.angle_beta   90.00
_cell.angle_gamma   90.00
#
_symmetry.space_group_name_H-M   'P 1'
#
loop_
_entity.id
_entity.type
_entity.pdbx_description
1 polymer ?
#
loop_
_entity_poly.entity_id
_entity_poly.type
_entity_poly.pdbx_seq_one_letter_code
_entity_poly.pdbx_strand_id
1 'polypeptide(L)'
;MKKSVIVVLLLLLCALIAVFPLVMVKNSEFGGADGAAEEAVQKVDPDYEPWAESILEPPGGETESLLFCLQAGLGAGVLGFGFGWLAARKKYRNDEASQ
;
A
#
# COMPACT_ATOMS: atom_id res chain seq x y z
N MET A 1 21.91 -20.63 5.45
CA MET A 1 20.70 -20.39 6.27
C MET A 1 19.52 -21.09 5.60
N LYS A 2 18.65 -21.80 6.34
CA LYS A 2 17.44 -22.40 5.73
C LYS A 2 16.56 -21.27 5.18
N LYS A 3 16.05 -21.42 3.95
CA LYS A 3 15.23 -20.40 3.26
C LYS A 3 14.06 -19.90 4.12
N SER A 4 13.47 -20.77 4.93
CA SER A 4 12.40 -20.43 5.88
C SER A 4 12.82 -19.39 6.93
N VAL A 5 14.07 -19.42 7.40
CA VAL A 5 14.59 -18.44 8.38
C VAL A 5 14.71 -17.05 7.74
N ILE A 6 15.14 -17.00 6.48
CA ILE A 6 15.24 -15.74 5.73
C ILE A 6 13.85 -15.13 5.52
N VAL A 7 12.85 -15.95 5.18
CA VAL A 7 11.45 -15.48 5.00
C VAL A 7 10.89 -14.91 6.30
N VAL A 8 11.08 -15.59 7.43
CA VAL A 8 10.61 -15.09 8.74
C VAL A 8 11.29 -13.76 9.09
N LEU A 9 12.59 -13.62 8.83
CA LEU A 9 13.33 -12.38 9.07
C LEU A 9 12.80 -11.22 8.21
N LEU A 10 12.52 -11.48 6.92
CA LEU A 10 11.95 -10.49 6.00
C LEU A 10 10.55 -10.04 6.45
N LEU A 11 9.70 -10.96 6.90
CA LEU A 11 8.38 -10.61 7.41
C LEU A 11 8.45 -9.78 8.70
N LEU A 12 9.37 -10.13 9.62
CA LEU A 12 9.63 -9.34 10.82
C LEU A 12 10.13 -7.94 10.48
N LEU A 13 11.04 -7.81 9.51
CA LEU A 13 11.52 -6.52 9.05
C LEU A 13 10.38 -5.68 8.44
N CYS A 14 9.52 -6.30 7.63
CA CYS A 14 8.36 -5.64 7.04
C CYS A 14 7.39 -5.14 8.12
N ALA A 15 7.08 -5.98 9.13
CA ALA A 15 6.26 -5.59 10.27
C ALA A 15 6.91 -4.47 11.09
N LEU A 16 8.23 -4.51 11.27
CA LEU A 16 8.97 -3.45 11.97
C LEU A 16 8.87 -2.13 11.22
N ILE A 17 9.10 -2.11 9.90
CA ILE A 17 8.98 -0.90 9.08
C ILE A 17 7.56 -0.34 9.13
N ALA A 18 6.54 -1.20 9.14
CA ALA A 18 5.14 -0.77 9.25
C ALA A 18 4.82 -0.19 10.65
N VAL A 19 5.22 -0.85 11.74
CA VAL A 19 4.83 -0.48 13.12
C VAL A 19 5.69 0.66 13.68
N PHE A 20 6.95 0.75 13.29
CA PHE A 20 7.90 1.77 13.78
C PHE A 20 7.35 3.21 13.69
N PRO A 21 6.86 3.70 12.53
CA PRO A 21 6.31 5.05 12.42
C PRO A 21 5.05 5.26 13.28
N LEU A 22 4.18 4.24 13.42
CA LEU A 22 2.98 4.36 14.27
C LEU A 22 3.33 4.59 15.75
N VAL A 23 4.46 4.05 16.22
CA VAL A 23 4.88 4.18 17.63
C VAL A 23 5.70 5.46 17.87
N MET A 24 6.55 5.84 16.91
CA MET A 24 7.39 7.03 17.00
C MET A 24 6.62 8.33 16.74
N VAL A 25 5.64 8.32 15.83
CA VAL A 25 4.93 9.53 15.39
C VAL A 25 3.53 9.56 16.01
N LYS A 26 3.45 9.98 17.28
CA LYS A 26 2.23 9.92 18.09
C LYS A 26 1.17 10.99 17.80
N ASN A 27 1.51 12.04 17.06
CA ASN A 27 0.63 13.17 16.74
C ASN A 27 0.52 13.42 15.22
N SER A 28 0.69 12.38 14.40
CA SER A 28 0.44 12.50 12.97
C SER A 28 -0.93 11.93 12.66
N GLU A 29 -1.79 12.75 12.08
CA GLU A 29 -2.90 12.26 11.28
C GLU A 29 -2.25 11.63 10.05
N PHE A 30 -2.26 10.29 9.97
CA PHE A 30 -1.80 9.57 8.78
C PHE A 30 -2.81 9.80 7.64
N GLY A 31 -2.89 11.05 7.18
CA GLY A 31 -3.80 11.51 6.16
C GLY A 31 -3.35 11.14 4.76
N GLY A 32 -4.26 11.29 3.81
CA GLY A 32 -3.97 11.12 2.39
C GLY A 32 -2.99 12.17 1.88
N ALA A 33 -2.41 11.89 0.70
CA ALA A 33 -1.53 12.84 0.03
C ALA A 33 -2.23 14.16 -0.33
N ASP A 34 -3.54 14.11 -0.57
CA ASP A 34 -4.32 15.25 -1.03
C ASP A 34 -4.43 16.34 0.04
N GLY A 35 -4.59 15.98 1.33
CA GLY A 35 -4.58 16.96 2.42
C GLY A 35 -3.24 17.66 2.59
N ALA A 36 -2.13 16.94 2.37
CA ALA A 36 -0.79 17.54 2.38
C ALA A 36 -0.57 18.48 1.18
N ALA A 37 -1.17 18.17 0.03
CA ALA A 37 -1.13 19.03 -1.14
C ALA A 37 -1.94 20.31 -0.92
N GLU A 38 -3.13 20.22 -0.34
CA GLU A 38 -3.97 21.38 -0.01
C GLU A 38 -3.25 22.34 0.95
N GLU A 39 -2.65 21.81 2.04
CA GLU A 39 -1.90 22.63 3.01
C GLU A 39 -0.68 23.31 2.36
N ALA A 40 -0.02 22.63 1.42
CA ALA A 40 1.10 23.20 0.69
C ALA A 40 0.66 24.32 -0.27
N VAL A 41 -0.47 24.13 -0.96
CA VAL A 41 -1.03 25.13 -1.87
C VAL A 41 -1.46 26.39 -1.11
N GLN A 42 -2.20 26.24 0.01
CA GLN A 42 -2.64 27.36 0.85
C GLN A 42 -1.47 28.17 1.43
N LYS A 43 -0.30 27.56 1.65
CA LYS A 43 0.92 28.26 2.09
C LYS A 43 1.57 29.09 0.98
N VAL A 44 1.43 28.68 -0.28
CA VAL A 44 2.01 29.38 -1.44
C VAL A 44 1.07 30.47 -1.94
N ASP A 45 -0.23 30.18 -1.98
CA ASP A 45 -1.26 31.09 -2.43
C ASP A 45 -2.52 30.93 -1.55
N PRO A 46 -2.75 31.84 -0.59
CA PRO A 46 -3.89 31.76 0.32
C PRO A 46 -5.25 32.04 -0.35
N ASP A 47 -5.24 32.68 -1.52
CA ASP A 47 -6.46 33.03 -2.27
C ASP A 47 -6.77 32.02 -3.39
N TYR A 48 -6.07 30.88 -3.40
CA TYR A 48 -6.22 29.85 -4.42
C TYR A 48 -7.58 29.16 -4.33
N GLU A 49 -8.36 29.23 -5.41
CA GLU A 49 -9.57 28.41 -5.58
C GLU A 49 -9.27 27.12 -6.37
N PRO A 50 -9.81 25.96 -5.94
CA PRO A 50 -9.72 24.72 -6.71
C PRO A 50 -10.28 24.89 -8.13
N TRP A 51 -9.48 24.56 -9.14
CA TRP A 51 -9.92 24.60 -10.55
C TRP A 51 -10.75 23.37 -10.96
N ALA A 52 -10.87 22.37 -10.08
CA ALA A 52 -11.68 21.18 -10.27
C ALA A 52 -12.18 20.67 -8.91
N GLU A 53 -13.43 20.23 -8.89
CA GLU A 53 -14.05 19.56 -7.74
C GLU A 53 -14.17 18.05 -8.01
N SER A 54 -14.12 17.26 -6.94
CA SER A 54 -14.39 15.82 -7.02
C SER A 54 -15.82 15.59 -7.49
N ILE A 55 -15.98 14.99 -8.67
CA ILE A 55 -17.29 14.64 -9.25
C ILE A 55 -18.08 13.70 -8.31
N LEU A 56 -17.37 12.94 -7.47
CA LEU A 56 -17.95 11.94 -6.57
C LEU A 56 -17.13 11.88 -5.28
N GLU A 57 -17.53 12.70 -4.31
CA GLU A 57 -17.02 12.62 -2.94
C GLU A 57 -17.82 11.57 -2.16
N PRO A 58 -17.19 10.47 -1.71
CA PRO A 58 -17.87 9.51 -0.86
C PRO A 58 -18.24 10.16 0.49
N PRO A 59 -19.40 9.81 1.07
CA PRO A 59 -19.82 10.39 2.34
C PRO A 59 -18.87 9.95 3.47
N GLY A 60 -18.04 10.89 3.93
CA GLY A 60 -17.16 10.77 5.10
C GLY A 60 -15.80 10.09 4.81
N GLY A 61 -14.76 10.57 5.50
CA GLY A 61 -13.37 10.06 5.34
C GLY A 61 -13.16 8.59 5.74
N GLU A 62 -14.10 8.00 6.50
CA GLU A 62 -14.10 6.56 6.79
C GLU A 62 -14.41 5.73 5.53
N THR A 63 -15.33 6.20 4.69
CA THR A 63 -15.70 5.54 3.43
C THR A 63 -14.55 5.60 2.43
N GLU A 64 -13.84 6.72 2.36
CA GLU A 64 -12.61 6.87 1.55
C GLU A 64 -11.54 5.86 1.96
N SER A 65 -11.24 5.83 3.26
CA SER A 65 -10.23 4.92 3.83
C SER A 65 -10.59 3.46 3.56
N LEU A 66 -11.88 3.10 3.62
CA LEU A 66 -12.36 1.75 3.32
C LEU A 66 -12.18 1.40 1.85
N LEU A 67 -12.51 2.31 0.93
CA LEU A 67 -12.33 2.10 -0.50
C LEU A 67 -10.84 1.96 -0.86
N PHE A 68 -9.95 2.76 -0.24
CA PHE A 68 -8.50 2.61 -0.37
C PHE A 68 -8.01 1.25 0.16
N CYS A 69 -8.47 0.83 1.34
CA CYS A 69 -8.14 -0.48 1.90
C CYS A 69 -8.59 -1.63 0.98
N LEU A 70 -9.79 -1.52 0.39
CA LEU A 70 -10.30 -2.51 -0.56
C LEU A 70 -9.45 -2.58 -1.83
N GLN A 71 -9.10 -1.43 -2.41
CA GLN A 71 -8.22 -1.35 -3.58
C GLN A 71 -6.85 -1.95 -3.29
N ALA A 72 -6.26 -1.63 -2.12
CA ALA A 72 -4.99 -2.19 -1.68
C ALA A 72 -5.06 -3.72 -1.51
N GLY A 73 -6.15 -4.22 -0.90
CA GLY A 73 -6.37 -5.66 -0.72
C GLY A 73 -6.51 -6.41 -2.05
N LEU A 74 -7.29 -5.87 -2.99
CA LEU A 74 -7.43 -6.44 -4.33
C LEU A 74 -6.10 -6.41 -5.10
N GLY A 75 -5.38 -5.29 -5.06
CA GLY A 75 -4.06 -5.15 -5.69
C GLY A 75 -3.05 -6.15 -5.13
N ALA A 76 -3.00 -6.30 -3.81
CA ALA A 76 -2.15 -7.29 -3.15
C ALA A 76 -2.53 -8.73 -3.55
N GLY A 77 -3.82 -9.03 -3.66
CA GLY A 77 -4.33 -10.32 -4.12
C GLY A 77 -3.89 -10.66 -5.54
N VAL A 78 -4.05 -9.71 -6.48
CA VAL A 78 -3.64 -9.88 -7.89
C VAL A 78 -2.12 -10.08 -7.99
N LEU A 79 -1.33 -9.25 -7.33
CA LEU A 79 0.13 -9.37 -7.34
C LEU A 79 0.61 -10.68 -6.69
N GLY A 80 0.04 -11.03 -5.54
CA GLY A 80 0.35 -12.28 -4.85
C GLY A 80 0.05 -13.51 -5.69
N PHE A 81 -1.11 -13.54 -6.35
CA PHE A 81 -1.47 -14.60 -7.29
C PHE A 81 -0.51 -14.64 -8.50
N GLY A 82 -0.18 -13.49 -9.09
CA GLY A 82 0.74 -13.39 -10.21
C GLY A 82 2.14 -13.94 -9.89
N PHE A 83 2.72 -13.54 -8.76
CA PHE A 83 4.00 -14.08 -8.30
C PHE A 83 3.92 -15.58 -7.99
N GLY A 84 2.82 -16.02 -7.37
CA GLY A 84 2.57 -17.44 -7.11
C GLY A 84 2.50 -18.27 -8.38
N TRP A 85 1.80 -17.78 -9.41
CA TRP A 85 1.70 -18.43 -10.71
C TRP A 85 3.04 -18.51 -11.43
N LEU A 86 3.84 -17.43 -11.43
CA LEU A 86 5.18 -17.43 -12.02
C LEU A 86 6.12 -18.42 -11.33
N ALA A 87 6.07 -18.48 -10.00
CA ALA A 87 6.85 -19.44 -9.21
C ALA A 87 6.43 -20.89 -9.51
N ALA A 88 5.12 -21.14 -9.57
CA ALA A 88 4.57 -22.45 -9.92
C ALA A 88 4.97 -22.87 -11.34
N ARG A 89 4.82 -21.98 -12.33
CA ARG A 89 5.20 -22.23 -13.72
C ARG A 89 6.68 -22.62 -13.85
N LYS A 90 7.58 -21.95 -13.11
CA LYS A 90 9.01 -22.30 -13.10
C LYS A 90 9.24 -23.69 -12.50
N LYS A 91 8.51 -24.05 -11.45
CA LYS A 91 8.63 -25.36 -10.78
C LYS A 91 8.19 -26.48 -11.72
N TYR A 92 6.97 -26.41 -12.27
CA TYR A 92 6.42 -27.46 -13.12
C TYR A 92 7.16 -27.61 -14.46
N ARG A 93 7.66 -26.52 -15.06
CA ARG A 93 8.49 -26.60 -16.28
C ARG A 93 9.83 -27.32 -16.07
N ASN A 94 10.42 -27.19 -14.87
CA ASN A 94 11.66 -27.89 -14.55
C ASN A 94 11.41 -29.38 -14.27
N ASP A 95 10.26 -29.72 -13.66
CA ASP A 95 9.89 -31.11 -13.40
C ASP A 95 9.71 -31.90 -14.72
N GLU A 96 9.03 -31.32 -15.72
CA GLU A 96 8.87 -31.92 -17.06
C GLU A 96 10.19 -32.09 -17.83
N ALA A 97 11.16 -31.19 -17.64
CA ALA A 97 12.47 -31.28 -18.30
C ALA A 97 13.44 -32.25 -17.62
N SER A 98 13.09 -32.75 -16.43
CA SER A 98 13.87 -33.72 -15.65
C SER A 98 13.28 -35.14 -15.65
N GLN A 99 12.15 -35.34 -16.32
CA GLN A 99 11.63 -36.65 -16.74
C GLN A 99 12.12 -36.99 -18.14
#